data_AF-A0A497AEP3-F1
#
_entry.id   AF-A0A497AEP3-F1
#
_cell.length_a   1.000
_cell.length_b   1.000
_cell.length_c   1.000
_cell.angle_alpha   90.00
_cell.angle_beta   90.00
_cell.angle_gamma   90.00
#
_symmetry.space_group_name_H-M   'P 1'
#
loop_
_entity.id
_entity.type
_entity.pdbx_description
1 polymer ?
#
loop_
_entity_poly.entity_id
_entity_poly.type
_entity_poly.pdbx_seq_one_letter_code
_entity_poly.pdbx_strand_id
1 'polypeptide(L)'
;MNVLLSIRPKYAEAITAGRKSFEFRKSIFKYHSVERVYLYATNPVSKVVGSFKVGEIIYREPKLLWEELGHLSGISSTEFFKYFKDSDIGFAIEIKDLEVFQPPINPRLFIEGFTPPRSFKYIDGQLPCTNTLKFGTNIQRLENSSYTL
;
A
#
# COMPACT_ATOMS: atom_id res chain seq x y z
N MET A 1 10.48 10.65 6.02
CA MET A 1 9.11 11.14 6.38
C MET A 1 8.09 10.08 5.98
N ASN A 2 6.93 10.03 6.66
CA ASN A 2 5.94 8.97 6.45
C ASN A 2 4.59 9.52 5.98
N VAL A 3 3.80 8.69 5.32
CA VAL A 3 2.48 9.04 4.82
C VAL A 3 1.44 8.03 5.26
N LEU A 4 0.29 8.48 5.74
CA LEU A 4 -0.91 7.68 5.90
C LEU A 4 -1.80 7.81 4.66
N LEU A 5 -2.04 6.69 3.99
CA LEU A 5 -2.72 6.60 2.72
C LEU A 5 -4.09 5.93 2.90
N SER A 6 -5.17 6.60 2.49
CA SER A 6 -6.50 5.98 2.47
C SER A 6 -6.65 5.06 1.27
N ILE A 7 -7.07 3.83 1.51
CA ILE A 7 -7.25 2.79 0.49
C ILE A 7 -8.55 2.02 0.73
N ARG A 8 -9.25 1.66 -0.34
CA ARG A 8 -10.48 0.84 -0.22
C ARG A 8 -10.11 -0.56 0.29
N PRO A 9 -10.95 -1.18 1.15
CA PRO A 9 -10.65 -2.47 1.76
C PRO A 9 -10.17 -3.55 0.79
N LYS A 10 -10.84 -3.73 -0.35
CA LYS A 10 -10.45 -4.73 -1.36
C LYS A 10 -9.02 -4.57 -1.90
N TYR A 11 -8.54 -3.33 -2.02
CA TYR A 11 -7.19 -3.06 -2.50
C TYR A 11 -6.17 -3.15 -1.36
N ALA A 12 -6.55 -2.73 -0.15
CA ALA A 12 -5.74 -2.91 1.04
C ALA A 12 -5.46 -4.40 1.26
N GLU A 13 -6.48 -5.24 1.15
CA GLU A 13 -6.39 -6.69 1.21
C GLU A 13 -5.46 -7.26 0.14
N ALA A 14 -5.61 -6.80 -1.12
CA ALA A 14 -4.75 -7.25 -2.21
C ALA A 14 -3.27 -6.89 -1.98
N ILE A 15 -2.99 -5.72 -1.40
CA ILE A 15 -1.64 -5.35 -0.96
C ILE A 15 -1.19 -6.26 0.18
N THR A 16 -1.95 -6.37 1.27
CA THR A 16 -1.56 -7.15 2.46
C THR A 16 -1.43 -8.65 2.19
N ALA A 17 -2.09 -9.17 1.15
CA ALA A 17 -1.95 -10.54 0.68
C ALA A 17 -0.77 -10.74 -0.29
N GLY A 18 0.02 -9.69 -0.59
CA GLY A 18 1.15 -9.77 -1.52
C GLY A 18 0.77 -9.89 -2.99
N ARG A 19 -0.50 -9.65 -3.35
CA ARG A 19 -1.01 -9.77 -4.73
C ARG A 19 -0.80 -8.50 -5.58
N LYS A 20 -0.37 -7.41 -4.96
CA LYS A 20 -0.08 -6.13 -5.61
C LYS A 20 1.36 -5.74 -5.38
N SER A 21 2.09 -5.50 -6.46
CA SER A 21 3.45 -4.94 -6.41
C SER A 21 3.45 -3.40 -6.52
N PHE A 22 2.36 -2.81 -7.01
CA PHE A 22 2.22 -1.36 -7.19
C PHE A 22 0.88 -0.82 -6.68
N GLU A 23 0.94 0.35 -6.05
CA GLU A 23 -0.22 1.19 -5.72
C GLU A 23 -0.34 2.34 -6.73
N PHE A 24 -1.49 2.45 -7.40
CA PHE A 24 -1.71 3.47 -8.42
C PHE A 24 -2.40 4.72 -7.86
N ARG A 25 -1.95 5.90 -8.28
CA ARG A 25 -2.50 7.19 -7.84
C ARG A 25 -2.56 8.22 -8.95
N LYS A 26 -3.57 9.10 -8.90
CA LYS A 26 -3.65 10.30 -9.76
C LYS A 26 -2.68 11.42 -9.34
N SER A 27 -2.23 11.41 -8.09
CA SER A 27 -1.27 12.39 -7.56
C SER A 27 -0.31 11.73 -6.59
N ILE A 28 0.91 12.26 -6.50
CA ILE A 28 1.98 11.75 -5.66
C ILE A 28 2.25 12.66 -4.46
N PHE A 29 3.09 12.20 -3.55
CA PHE A 29 3.55 12.98 -2.41
C PHE A 29 4.31 14.24 -2.90
N LYS A 30 4.10 15.35 -2.20
CA LYS A 30 4.84 16.60 -2.40
C LYS A 30 6.34 16.45 -2.09
N TYR A 31 6.68 15.61 -1.12
CA TYR A 31 8.07 15.43 -0.68
C TYR A 31 8.64 14.11 -1.18
N HIS A 32 9.80 14.17 -1.84
CA HIS A 32 10.52 12.99 -2.31
C HIS A 32 11.16 12.17 -1.15
N SER A 33 11.25 12.76 0.05
CA SER A 33 11.76 12.11 1.26
C SER A 33 10.72 11.23 1.98
N VAL A 34 9.64 10.84 1.30
CA VAL A 34 8.68 9.89 1.84
C VAL A 34 9.26 8.48 1.69
N GLU A 35 9.50 7.85 2.83
CA GLU A 35 10.15 6.53 2.89
C GLU A 35 9.14 5.41 3.10
N ARG A 36 8.05 5.69 3.82
CA ARG A 36 7.06 4.69 4.21
C ARG A 36 5.63 5.19 4.04
N VAL A 37 4.79 4.29 3.54
CA VAL A 37 3.34 4.45 3.43
C VAL A 37 2.66 3.53 4.43
N TYR A 38 1.78 4.09 5.25
CA TYR A 38 0.85 3.37 6.12
C TYR A 38 -0.51 3.25 5.45
N LEU A 39 -1.06 2.03 5.42
CA LEU A 39 -2.29 1.69 4.72
C LEU A 39 -3.50 1.84 5.65
N TYR A 40 -4.22 2.96 5.55
CA TYR A 40 -5.53 3.10 6.19
C TYR A 40 -6.62 2.50 5.31
N ALA A 41 -7.13 1.33 5.68
CA ALA A 41 -8.28 0.73 5.03
C ALA A 41 -9.55 1.49 5.46
N THR A 42 -10.29 2.04 4.48
CA THR A 42 -11.52 2.80 4.73
C THR A 42 -12.66 1.90 5.25
N ASN A 43 -13.86 2.45 5.44
CA ASN A 43 -15.05 1.70 5.85
C ASN A 43 -15.27 0.45 4.95
N PRO A 44 -15.65 -0.71 5.52
CA PRO A 44 -15.99 -0.94 6.93
C PRO A 44 -14.79 -1.21 7.87
N VAL A 45 -13.59 -1.45 7.34
CA VAL A 45 -12.42 -1.80 8.16
C VAL A 45 -12.04 -0.67 9.11
N SER A 46 -11.84 0.54 8.57
CA SER A 46 -11.55 1.77 9.34
C SER A 46 -10.32 1.67 10.26
N LYS A 47 -9.26 0.97 9.83
CA LYS A 47 -8.02 0.72 10.59
C LYS A 47 -6.79 0.89 9.71
N VAL A 48 -5.64 1.08 10.34
CA VAL A 48 -4.34 0.93 9.66
C VAL A 48 -3.99 -0.55 9.64
N VAL A 49 -3.91 -1.14 8.45
CA VAL A 49 -3.77 -2.59 8.26
C VAL A 49 -2.33 -3.03 7.98
N GLY A 50 -1.44 -2.09 7.70
CA GLY A 50 -0.05 -2.37 7.40
C GLY A 50 0.71 -1.15 6.93
N SER A 51 1.94 -1.37 6.50
CA SER A 51 2.79 -0.35 5.87
C SER A 51 3.75 -0.97 4.86
N PHE A 52 4.30 -0.16 3.96
CA PHE A 52 5.35 -0.58 3.05
C PHE A 52 6.35 0.55 2.83
N LYS A 53 7.60 0.21 2.51
CA LYS A 53 8.59 1.17 2.04
C LYS A 53 8.32 1.56 0.60
N VAL A 54 8.42 2.85 0.31
CA VAL A 54 8.30 3.39 -1.03
C VAL A 54 9.51 2.94 -1.85
N GLY A 55 9.26 2.18 -2.91
CA GLY A 55 10.27 1.85 -3.91
C GLY A 55 10.33 2.89 -5.03
N GLU A 56 10.52 2.42 -6.26
CA GLU A 56 10.45 3.28 -7.44
C GLU A 56 9.05 3.88 -7.60
N ILE A 57 9.00 5.14 -8.06
CA ILE A 57 7.77 5.81 -8.45
C ILE A 57 7.82 6.03 -9.96
N ILE A 58 6.96 5.32 -10.68
CA ILE A 58 6.84 5.45 -12.13
C ILE A 58 5.66 6.39 -12.42
N TYR A 59 5.87 7.36 -13.33
CA TYR A 59 4.81 8.26 -13.77
C TYR A 59 4.76 8.31 -15.30
N ARG A 60 3.60 8.00 -15.86
CA ARG A 60 3.33 7.91 -17.31
C ARG A 60 1.86 8.18 -17.58
N GLU A 61 1.51 8.23 -18.86
CA GLU A 61 0.11 8.16 -19.29
C GLU A 61 -0.54 6.85 -18.81
N PRO A 62 -1.83 6.85 -18.43
CA PRO A 62 -2.50 5.64 -17.92
C PRO A 62 -2.40 4.43 -18.84
N LYS A 63 -2.43 4.64 -20.17
CA LYS A 63 -2.29 3.55 -21.14
C LYS A 63 -0.94 2.85 -21.00
N LEU A 64 0.15 3.61 -20.95
CA LEU A 64 1.51 3.09 -20.80
C LEU A 64 1.71 2.44 -19.42
N LEU A 65 1.19 3.06 -18.34
CA LEU A 65 1.20 2.44 -17.02
C LEU A 65 0.50 1.08 -17.00
N TRP A 66 -0.63 0.96 -17.70
CA TRP A 66 -1.36 -0.29 -17.77
C TRP A 66 -0.63 -1.36 -18.57
N GLU A 67 -0.05 -0.98 -19.71
CA GLU A 67 0.76 -1.87 -20.56
C GLU A 67 1.97 -2.42 -19.78
N GLU A 68 2.67 -1.57 -19.04
CA GLU A 68 3.85 -1.95 -18.27
C GLU A 68 3.51 -2.73 -16.99
N LEU A 69 2.54 -2.24 -16.19
CA LEU A 69 2.36 -2.66 -14.80
C LEU A 69 1.00 -3.30 -14.51
N GLY A 70 0.08 -3.33 -15.48
CA GLY A 70 -1.29 -3.82 -15.28
C GLY A 70 -1.34 -5.26 -14.78
N HIS A 71 -0.45 -6.12 -15.28
CA HIS A 71 -0.35 -7.52 -14.88
C HIS A 71 0.13 -7.73 -13.41
N LEU A 72 0.82 -6.74 -12.82
CA LEU A 72 1.31 -6.75 -11.43
C LEU A 72 0.36 -6.01 -10.46
N SER A 73 -0.75 -5.48 -10.98
CA SER A 73 -1.57 -4.51 -10.28
C SER A 73 -2.67 -5.11 -9.41
N GLY A 74 -2.99 -6.39 -9.55
CA GLY A 74 -4.07 -7.04 -8.81
C GLY A 74 -5.46 -6.41 -8.99
N ILE A 75 -5.68 -5.61 -10.04
CA ILE A 75 -6.97 -4.99 -10.40
C ILE A 75 -7.27 -5.24 -11.89
N SER A 76 -8.54 -5.11 -12.29
CA SER A 76 -8.90 -5.23 -13.71
C SER A 76 -8.57 -3.97 -14.51
N SER A 77 -8.39 -4.12 -15.83
CA SER A 77 -8.19 -2.99 -16.76
C SER A 77 -9.36 -2.01 -16.68
N THR A 78 -10.59 -2.51 -16.64
CA THR A 78 -11.81 -1.70 -16.52
C THR A 78 -11.78 -0.83 -15.26
N GLU A 79 -11.38 -1.39 -14.11
CA GLU A 79 -11.25 -0.62 -12.87
C GLU A 79 -10.13 0.42 -12.95
N PHE A 80 -8.99 0.06 -13.54
CA PHE A 80 -7.86 0.95 -13.72
C PHE A 80 -8.22 2.15 -14.60
N PHE A 81 -8.74 1.91 -15.81
CA PHE A 81 -9.09 2.99 -16.74
C PHE A 81 -10.28 3.81 -16.25
N LYS A 82 -11.22 3.22 -15.53
CA LYS A 82 -12.27 3.98 -14.83
C LYS A 82 -11.69 4.89 -13.75
N TYR A 83 -10.71 4.40 -12.99
CA TYR A 83 -10.04 5.21 -11.97
C TYR A 83 -9.30 6.38 -12.61
N PHE A 84 -8.50 6.15 -13.66
CA PHE A 84 -7.71 7.17 -14.36
C PHE A 84 -8.48 7.95 -15.43
N LYS A 85 -9.81 7.84 -15.48
CA LYS A 85 -10.62 8.64 -16.38
C LYS A 85 -10.27 10.14 -16.23
N ASP A 86 -10.11 10.81 -17.37
CA ASP A 86 -9.79 12.24 -17.48
C ASP A 86 -8.44 12.62 -16.81
N SER A 87 -7.48 11.68 -16.75
CA SER A 87 -6.14 11.91 -16.19
C SER A 87 -5.08 11.68 -17.26
N ASP A 88 -4.30 12.71 -17.57
CA ASP A 88 -3.22 12.62 -18.55
C ASP A 88 -2.00 11.85 -18.00
N ILE A 89 -1.82 11.91 -16.68
CA ILE A 89 -0.71 11.25 -15.97
C ILE A 89 -1.27 10.45 -14.80
N GLY A 90 -0.70 9.27 -14.61
CA GLY A 90 -0.82 8.50 -13.38
C GLY A 90 0.54 8.24 -12.74
N PHE A 91 0.50 7.79 -11.49
CA PHE A 91 1.66 7.38 -10.70
C PHE A 91 1.48 5.93 -10.26
N ALA A 92 2.55 5.16 -10.29
CA ALA A 92 2.65 3.82 -9.72
C ALA A 92 3.74 3.82 -8.65
N ILE A 93 3.35 3.51 -7.42
CA ILE A 93 4.26 3.45 -6.26
C ILE A 93 4.60 1.99 -6.03
N GLU A 94 5.87 1.63 -6.18
CA GLU A 94 6.37 0.29 -5.89
C GLU A 94 6.27 -0.01 -4.39
N ILE A 95 5.76 -1.20 -4.06
CA ILE A 95 5.56 -1.69 -2.70
C ILE A 95 6.76 -2.55 -2.30
N LYS A 96 7.63 -2.03 -1.42
CA LYS A 96 8.76 -2.77 -0.84
C LYS A 96 8.56 -3.04 0.65
N ASP A 97 9.19 -4.09 1.16
CA ASP A 97 9.22 -4.44 2.59
C ASP A 97 7.84 -4.33 3.25
N LEU A 98 6.84 -5.02 2.68
CA LEU A 98 5.47 -4.95 3.17
C LEU A 98 5.38 -5.55 4.58
N GLU A 99 4.80 -4.78 5.49
CA GLU A 99 4.54 -5.15 6.88
C GLU A 99 3.03 -5.14 7.12
N VAL A 100 2.44 -6.29 7.46
CA VAL A 100 1.01 -6.40 7.78
C VAL A 100 0.82 -6.36 9.29
N PHE A 101 -0.08 -5.51 9.77
CA PHE A 101 -0.32 -5.31 11.20
C PHE A 101 -1.39 -6.27 11.72
N GLN A 102 -1.03 -7.02 12.76
CA GLN A 102 -1.93 -7.96 13.43
C GLN A 102 -1.86 -7.77 14.95
N PRO A 103 -2.90 -7.21 15.59
CA PRO A 103 -4.15 -6.73 14.98
C PRO A 103 -3.97 -5.41 14.19
N PRO A 104 -4.88 -5.07 13.26
CA PRO A 104 -4.94 -3.76 12.63
C PRO A 104 -5.10 -2.63 13.67
N ILE A 105 -4.44 -1.50 13.45
CA ILE A 105 -4.30 -0.44 14.45
C ILE A 105 -5.42 0.59 14.29
N ASN A 106 -6.03 1.00 15.41
CA ASN A 106 -6.97 2.13 15.42
C ASN A 106 -6.20 3.45 15.29
N PRO A 107 -6.40 4.25 14.21
CA PRO A 107 -5.67 5.50 14.03
C PRO A 107 -5.91 6.55 15.11
N ARG A 108 -7.05 6.47 15.81
CA ARG A 108 -7.38 7.38 16.92
C ARG A 108 -6.47 7.20 18.14
N LEU A 109 -5.71 6.10 18.23
CA LEU A 109 -4.78 5.86 19.34
C LEU A 109 -3.49 6.68 19.24
N PHE A 110 -3.18 7.23 18.06
CA PHE A 110 -1.92 7.94 17.81
C PHE A 110 -2.08 9.20 16.95
N ILE A 111 -3.26 9.43 16.36
CA ILE A 111 -3.61 10.70 15.72
C ILE A 111 -4.81 11.28 16.45
N GLU A 112 -4.57 12.30 17.26
CA GLU A 112 -5.62 13.07 17.90
C GLU A 112 -6.57 13.68 16.85
N GLY A 113 -7.87 13.64 17.11
CA GLY A 113 -8.88 14.18 16.19
C GLY A 113 -8.91 13.48 14.84
N PHE A 114 -8.44 12.23 14.73
CA PHE A 114 -8.29 11.54 13.45
C PHE A 114 -9.55 11.57 12.58
N THR A 115 -9.36 12.01 11.34
CA THR A 115 -10.28 11.88 10.22
C THR A 115 -9.57 11.20 9.06
N PRO A 116 -10.22 10.25 8.35
CA PRO A 116 -9.62 9.61 7.18
C PRO A 116 -9.17 10.63 6.12
N PRO A 117 -7.92 10.58 5.63
CA PRO A 117 -7.50 11.49 4.58
C PRO A 117 -8.24 11.21 3.27
N ARG A 118 -8.55 12.26 2.51
CA ARG A 118 -9.19 12.11 1.18
C ARG A 118 -8.28 11.41 0.17
N SER A 119 -6.98 11.69 0.23
CA SER A 119 -5.94 10.98 -0.54
C SER A 119 -4.92 10.40 0.40
N PHE A 120 -4.17 11.27 1.07
CA PHE A 120 -3.16 10.91 2.07
C PHE A 120 -2.92 12.06 3.08
N LYS A 121 -2.22 11.77 4.18
CA LYS A 121 -1.76 12.76 5.17
C LYS A 121 -0.31 12.44 5.56
N TYR A 122 0.55 13.44 5.69
CA TYR A 122 1.88 13.27 6.27
C TYR A 122 1.77 13.00 7.76
N ILE A 123 2.57 12.05 8.24
CA ILE A 123 2.66 11.73 9.66
C ILE A 123 4.12 11.70 10.08
N ASP A 124 4.37 12.17 11.29
CA ASP A 124 5.68 12.14 11.92
C ASP A 124 5.85 10.83 12.70
N GLY A 125 7.07 10.31 12.70
CA GLY A 125 7.40 9.09 13.44
C GLY A 125 6.81 7.80 12.84
N GLN A 126 7.14 6.68 13.47
CA GLN A 126 6.60 5.38 13.13
C GLN A 126 5.40 5.05 13.99
N LEU A 127 4.39 4.39 13.42
CA LEU A 127 3.28 3.88 14.20
C LEU A 127 3.72 2.70 15.07
N PRO A 128 3.33 2.66 16.35
CA PRO A 128 3.69 1.56 17.24
C PRO A 128 2.98 0.28 16.79
N CYS A 129 3.75 -0.70 16.31
CA CYS A 129 3.24 -1.99 15.86
C CYS A 129 3.91 -3.08 16.70
N THR A 130 3.13 -3.86 17.45
CA THR A 130 3.67 -4.89 18.35
C THR A 130 3.96 -6.21 17.64
N ASN A 131 3.23 -6.54 16.57
CA ASN A 131 3.42 -7.74 15.75
C ASN A 131 3.20 -7.42 14.26
N THR A 132 4.18 -7.78 13.41
CA THR A 132 4.12 -7.57 11.95
C THR A 132 4.49 -8.83 11.19
N LEU A 133 3.70 -9.22 10.19
CA LEU A 133 4.15 -10.18 9.18
C LEU A 133 4.93 -9.41 8.11
N LYS A 134 6.21 -9.77 7.92
CA LYS A 134 7.06 -9.17 6.88
C LYS A 134 7.00 -10.01 5.62
N PHE A 135 6.66 -9.36 4.51
CA PHE A 135 6.71 -9.96 3.18
C PHE A 135 7.89 -9.34 2.42
N GLY A 136 8.89 -10.17 2.13
CA GLY A 136 10.10 -9.81 1.42
C GLY A 136 10.63 -11.03 0.67
N THR A 137 11.06 -10.81 -0.57
CA THR A 137 11.53 -11.74 -1.59
C THR A 137 12.38 -12.89 -1.05
N ASN A 138 11.79 -14.10 -0.97
CA ASN A 138 12.51 -15.35 -0.81
C ASN A 138 12.00 -16.36 -1.87
N ILE A 139 12.60 -16.33 -3.06
CA ILE A 139 12.83 -17.60 -3.76
C ILE A 139 14.04 -18.20 -3.07
N GLN A 140 13.76 -19.05 -2.07
CA GLN A 140 14.59 -20.12 -1.47
C GLN A 140 14.29 -20.30 0.02
N ARG A 141 13.27 -21.13 0.31
CA ARG A 141 13.28 -22.21 1.31
C ARG A 141 11.87 -22.77 1.45
N LEU A 142 11.46 -23.57 0.48
CA LEU A 142 10.76 -24.81 0.82
C LEU A 142 11.87 -25.81 1.06
N GLU A 143 12.22 -26.05 2.32
CA GLU A 143 12.71 -27.35 2.78
C GLU A 143 12.94 -27.32 4.30
N ASN A 144 12.38 -28.35 4.93
CA ASN A 144 12.70 -28.89 6.25
C ASN A 144 12.07 -28.19 7.47
N SER A 145 10.80 -28.52 7.71
CA SER A 145 10.36 -28.80 9.07
C SER A 145 9.76 -30.20 9.11
N SER A 146 10.63 -31.16 9.39
CA SER A 146 10.30 -32.52 9.76
C SER A 146 9.35 -32.51 10.96
N TYR A 147 8.25 -33.24 10.87
CA TYR A 147 7.44 -33.58 12.04
C TYR A 147 8.24 -34.54 12.93
N THR A 148 8.48 -34.12 14.16
CA THR A 148 8.77 -34.95 15.34
C THR A 148 8.16 -34.10 16.47
N LEU A 149 7.09 -34.50 17.17
CA LEU A 149 6.77 -35.76 17.83
C LEU A 149 5.30 -36.17 17.61
#